data_AF-A0A914US48-F1
#
_entry.id   AF-A0A914US48-F1
#
_cell.length_a   1.000
_cell.length_b   1.000
_cell.length_c   1.000
_cell.angle_alpha   90.00
_cell.angle_beta   90.00
_cell.angle_gamma   90.00
#
_symmetry.space_group_name_H-M   'P 1'
#
loop_
_entity.id
_entity.type
_entity.pdbx_description
1 polymer ?
#
loop_
_entity_poly.entity_id
_entity_poly.type
_entity_poly.pdbx_seq_one_letter_code
_entity_poly.pdbx_strand_id
1 'polypeptide(L)'
;MDSYNQVEALPVFIFGTVLAVALLLVWKSVVRAQVAEDGYSLLTSPGERDRRRTWRDDFYELNEANDLSKTIDVHRLTKTQATNVMDTYFHSLAIGQSRTIITGRANYSKDSSALTNHVKQYLKNNYPKYSVVINDDSSTLVVTRT
;
A
#
# COMPACT_ATOMS: atom_id res chain seq x y z
N MET A 1 31.24 -0.46 85.88
CA MET A 1 31.64 0.80 85.23
C MET A 1 32.61 0.41 84.15
N ASP A 2 32.26 0.65 82.90
CA ASP A 2 33.15 1.32 81.93
C ASP A 2 32.43 1.42 80.59
N SER A 3 32.10 2.66 80.27
CA SER A 3 31.54 3.10 79.01
C SER A 3 32.69 3.25 78.02
N TYR A 4 32.73 2.40 76.99
CA TYR A 4 33.57 2.64 75.82
C TYR A 4 32.69 3.02 74.63
N ASN A 5 32.93 4.24 74.15
CA ASN A 5 32.46 4.80 72.89
C ASN A 5 32.72 3.83 71.72
N GLN A 6 31.72 3.60 70.87
CA GLN A 6 31.95 3.39 69.44
C GLN A 6 30.83 4.07 68.64
N VAL A 7 31.17 5.21 68.03
CA VAL A 7 31.46 5.38 66.59
C VAL A 7 30.20 5.26 65.72
N GLU A 8 29.87 6.41 65.16
CA GLU A 8 28.86 6.64 64.13
C GLU A 8 28.94 5.64 62.97
N ALA A 9 27.79 5.14 62.55
CA ALA A 9 27.58 4.60 61.22
C ALA A 9 26.17 4.96 60.73
N LEU A 10 25.98 6.23 60.34
CA LEU A 10 24.93 6.62 59.39
C LEU A 10 25.43 6.28 57.95
N PRO A 11 24.57 6.23 56.92
CA PRO A 11 23.28 5.57 56.79
C PRO A 11 23.25 4.77 55.45
N VAL A 12 23.53 3.45 55.46
CA VAL A 12 23.68 2.69 54.20
C VAL A 12 22.34 2.22 53.60
N PHE A 13 21.22 2.37 54.31
CA PHE A 13 19.97 1.68 53.93
C PHE A 13 18.99 2.44 53.02
N ILE A 14 19.22 3.72 52.70
CA ILE A 14 18.26 4.51 51.91
C ILE A 14 18.60 4.52 50.40
N PHE A 15 19.87 4.34 50.02
CA PHE A 15 20.26 4.39 48.60
C PHE A 15 19.90 3.12 47.81
N GLY A 16 19.88 1.94 48.44
CA GLY A 16 19.58 0.68 47.74
C GLY A 16 18.13 0.55 47.30
N THR A 17 17.19 1.04 48.10
CA THR A 17 15.75 0.93 47.82
C THR A 17 15.27 1.92 46.75
N VAL A 18 15.79 3.15 46.74
CA VAL A 18 15.46 4.14 45.71
C VAL A 18 16.00 3.72 44.33
N LEU A 19 17.21 3.15 44.28
CA LEU A 19 17.79 2.64 43.04
C LEU A 19 17.00 1.42 42.50
N ALA A 20 16.53 0.52 43.38
CA ALA A 20 15.73 -0.63 42.99
C ALA A 20 14.34 -0.22 42.44
N VAL A 21 13.70 0.79 43.02
CA VAL A 21 12.40 1.32 42.52
C VAL A 21 12.58 2.03 41.18
N ALA A 22 13.66 2.80 41.00
CA ALA A 22 13.96 3.45 39.73
C ALA A 22 14.23 2.41 38.63
N LEU A 23 15.00 1.35 38.92
CA LEU A 23 15.25 0.25 37.98
C LEU A 23 13.97 -0.53 37.63
N LEU A 24 13.05 -0.75 38.57
CA LEU A 24 11.74 -1.37 38.31
C LEU A 24 10.85 -0.51 37.42
N LEU A 25 10.88 0.82 37.58
CA LEU A 25 10.13 1.75 36.74
C LEU A 25 10.72 1.84 35.34
N VAL A 26 12.05 1.85 35.20
CA VAL A 26 12.73 1.79 33.90
C VAL A 26 12.44 0.46 33.21
N TRP A 27 12.49 -0.68 33.90
CA TRP A 27 12.16 -1.98 33.33
C TRP A 27 10.68 -2.06 32.90
N LYS A 28 9.74 -1.52 33.68
CA LYS A 28 8.32 -1.40 33.25
C LYS A 28 8.15 -0.52 32.01
N SER A 29 8.91 0.57 31.88
CA SER A 29 8.87 1.43 30.71
C SER A 29 9.51 0.78 29.48
N VAL A 30 10.63 0.07 29.65
CA VAL A 30 11.29 -0.70 28.58
C VAL A 30 10.40 -1.86 28.12
N VAL A 31 9.78 -2.60 29.04
CA VAL A 31 8.82 -3.67 28.69
C VAL A 31 7.58 -3.11 27.98
N ARG A 32 7.08 -1.93 28.37
CA ARG A 32 5.98 -1.25 27.64
C ARG A 32 6.42 -0.70 26.28
N ALA A 33 7.67 -0.28 26.13
CA ALA A 33 8.22 0.17 24.85
C ALA A 33 8.49 -1.02 23.91
N GLN A 34 8.99 -2.16 24.43
CA GLN A 34 9.16 -3.39 23.66
C GLN A 34 7.80 -3.96 23.20
N VAL A 35 6.78 -3.94 24.06
CA VAL A 35 5.41 -4.35 23.69
C VAL A 35 4.77 -3.38 22.69
N ALA A 36 5.19 -2.11 22.67
CA ALA A 36 4.75 -1.14 21.67
C ALA A 36 5.50 -1.29 20.33
N GLU A 37 6.79 -1.68 20.34
CA GLU A 37 7.56 -1.93 19.12
C GLU A 37 7.27 -3.31 18.49
N ASP A 38 7.03 -4.33 19.32
CA ASP A 38 6.60 -5.67 18.86
C ASP A 38 5.09 -5.72 18.56
N GLY A 39 4.32 -4.75 19.03
CA GLY A 39 2.86 -4.63 18.84
C GLY A 39 2.45 -4.19 17.43
N TYR A 40 3.39 -3.78 16.57
CA TYR A 40 3.12 -3.44 15.17
C TYR A 40 3.57 -4.51 14.17
N SER A 41 3.73 -5.75 14.64
CA SER A 41 3.98 -6.89 13.77
C SER A 41 2.94 -8.00 14.00
N LEU A 42 1.99 -8.06 13.06
CA LEU A 42 1.36 -9.30 12.60
C LEU A 42 0.34 -10.00 13.51
N LEU A 43 -0.78 -9.33 13.77
CA LEU A 43 -2.08 -10.00 13.84
C LEU A 43 -3.07 -9.31 12.89
N THR A 44 -2.73 -9.24 11.60
CA THR A 44 -3.78 -9.41 10.60
C THR A 44 -3.81 -10.89 10.29
N SER A 45 -4.86 -11.57 10.74
CA SER A 45 -5.27 -12.85 10.16
C SER A 45 -5.14 -12.73 8.63
N PRO A 46 -4.73 -13.78 7.89
CA PRO A 46 -4.72 -13.74 6.43
C PRO A 46 -6.03 -13.22 5.83
N GLY A 47 -7.16 -13.39 6.54
CA GLY A 47 -8.47 -12.86 6.15
C GLY A 47 -8.80 -11.42 6.57
N GLU A 48 -7.91 -10.69 7.24
CA GLU A 48 -8.14 -9.30 7.70
C GLU A 48 -7.38 -8.26 6.87
N ARG A 49 -6.25 -8.66 6.26
CA ARG A 49 -5.59 -7.88 5.20
C ARG A 49 -6.50 -7.73 3.97
N ASP A 50 -7.27 -8.75 3.64
CA ASP A 50 -8.23 -8.70 2.52
C ASP A 50 -9.46 -7.80 2.80
N ARG A 51 -9.85 -7.56 4.06
CA ARG A 51 -11.04 -6.75 4.38
C ARG A 51 -10.84 -5.24 4.23
N ARG A 52 -9.59 -4.77 4.17
CA ARG A 52 -9.26 -3.34 3.96
C ARG A 52 -8.63 -3.06 2.60
N ARG A 53 -8.39 -4.09 1.78
CA ARG A 53 -7.78 -3.93 0.47
C ARG A 53 -8.71 -3.13 -0.43
N THR A 54 -8.27 -1.96 -0.84
CA THR A 54 -9.02 -1.13 -1.78
C THR A 54 -8.65 -1.52 -3.20
N TRP A 55 -9.54 -1.25 -4.15
CA TRP A 55 -9.23 -1.45 -5.57
C TRP A 55 -8.03 -0.62 -6.05
N ARG A 56 -7.69 0.47 -5.33
CA ARG A 56 -6.50 1.27 -5.61
C ARG A 56 -5.23 0.53 -5.20
N ASP A 57 -5.25 -0.17 -4.08
CA ASP A 57 -4.12 -1.00 -3.65
C ASP A 57 -3.88 -2.12 -4.68
N ASP A 58 -4.97 -2.79 -5.11
CA ASP A 58 -4.89 -3.80 -6.18
C ASP A 58 -4.38 -3.20 -7.51
N PHE A 59 -4.79 -1.98 -7.85
CA PHE A 59 -4.32 -1.29 -9.03
C PHE A 59 -2.81 -0.97 -8.97
N TYR A 60 -2.32 -0.45 -7.85
CA TYR A 60 -0.91 -0.11 -7.70
C TYR A 60 -0.03 -1.34 -7.65
N GLU A 61 -0.45 -2.40 -6.95
CA GLU A 61 0.25 -3.69 -6.96
C GLU A 61 0.29 -4.29 -8.37
N LEU A 62 -0.83 -4.23 -9.09
CA LEU A 62 -0.90 -4.72 -10.47
C LEU A 62 0.02 -3.94 -11.43
N ASN A 63 0.33 -2.67 -11.11
CA ASN A 63 1.13 -1.78 -11.92
C ASN A 63 2.51 -1.46 -11.32
N GLU A 64 2.93 -2.16 -10.27
CA GLU A 64 4.18 -1.86 -9.56
C GLU A 64 5.40 -1.93 -10.50
N ALA A 65 5.38 -2.89 -11.43
CA ALA A 65 6.41 -3.07 -12.44
C ALA A 65 6.17 -2.24 -13.73
N ASN A 66 5.03 -1.55 -13.85
CA ASN A 66 4.65 -0.82 -15.05
C ASN A 66 5.04 0.66 -14.92
N ASP A 67 5.63 1.20 -15.98
CA ASP A 67 5.71 2.65 -16.16
C ASP A 67 4.32 3.17 -16.53
N LEU A 68 3.58 3.73 -15.56
CA LEU A 68 2.22 4.25 -15.74
C LEU A 68 2.10 5.33 -16.82
N SER A 69 3.23 5.95 -17.22
CA SER A 69 3.24 6.88 -18.35
C SER A 69 3.07 6.16 -19.70
N LYS A 70 3.44 4.87 -19.78
CA LYS A 70 3.45 4.04 -20.99
C LYS A 70 2.49 2.86 -20.95
N THR A 71 2.27 2.24 -19.80
CA THR A 71 1.45 1.04 -19.68
C THR A 71 0.62 1.07 -18.41
N ILE A 72 -0.67 0.78 -18.55
CA ILE A 72 -1.62 0.71 -17.44
C ILE A 72 -2.38 -0.61 -17.53
N ASP A 73 -2.26 -1.42 -16.50
CA ASP A 73 -2.98 -2.68 -16.38
C ASP A 73 -4.21 -2.49 -15.49
N VAL A 74 -5.38 -2.79 -16.05
CA VAL A 74 -6.70 -2.68 -15.41
C VAL A 74 -7.48 -3.99 -15.47
N HIS A 75 -6.85 -5.11 -15.85
CA HIS A 75 -7.58 -6.37 -16.13
C HIS A 75 -8.33 -6.97 -14.92
N ARG A 76 -7.97 -6.57 -13.70
CA ARG A 76 -8.63 -6.99 -12.45
C ARG A 76 -9.69 -5.98 -11.95
N LEU A 77 -9.85 -4.86 -12.64
CA LEU A 77 -10.77 -3.80 -12.25
C LEU A 77 -12.15 -3.99 -12.85
N THR A 78 -13.17 -3.52 -12.13
CA THR A 78 -14.51 -3.35 -12.68
C THR A 78 -14.52 -2.26 -13.75
N LYS A 79 -15.56 -2.26 -14.60
CA LYS A 79 -15.77 -1.21 -15.63
C LYS A 79 -15.70 0.20 -15.06
N THR A 80 -16.35 0.45 -13.92
CA THR A 80 -16.36 1.76 -13.25
C THR A 80 -14.98 2.15 -12.73
N GLN A 81 -14.25 1.22 -12.12
CA GLN A 81 -12.89 1.47 -11.64
C GLN A 81 -11.93 1.75 -12.79
N ALA A 82 -12.00 0.98 -13.88
CA ALA A 82 -11.20 1.23 -15.08
C ALA A 82 -11.46 2.61 -15.68
N THR A 83 -12.73 3.05 -15.74
CA THR A 83 -13.09 4.42 -16.14
C THR A 83 -12.42 5.47 -15.25
N ASN A 84 -12.48 5.32 -13.92
CA ASN A 84 -11.82 6.24 -12.99
C ASN A 84 -10.30 6.30 -13.20
N VAL A 85 -9.67 5.17 -13.55
CA VAL A 85 -8.24 5.13 -13.90
C VAL A 85 -8.00 5.91 -15.20
N MET A 86 -8.83 5.75 -16.23
CA MET A 86 -8.70 6.53 -17.47
C MET A 86 -8.76 8.03 -17.17
N ASP A 87 -9.72 8.46 -16.35
CA ASP A 87 -9.84 9.85 -15.91
C ASP A 87 -8.66 10.33 -15.07
N THR A 88 -7.94 9.45 -14.40
CA THR A 88 -6.76 9.89 -13.66
C THR A 88 -5.57 10.08 -14.59
N TYR A 89 -5.36 9.16 -15.52
CA TYR A 89 -4.08 9.05 -16.21
C TYR A 89 -4.07 9.60 -17.64
N PHE A 90 -5.21 9.70 -18.35
CA PHE A 90 -5.19 10.00 -19.79
C PHE A 90 -5.01 11.48 -20.17
N HIS A 91 -5.15 12.40 -19.22
CA HIS A 91 -5.09 13.84 -19.46
C HIS A 91 -3.73 14.40 -19.91
N SER A 92 -2.64 13.62 -19.79
CA SER A 92 -1.26 14.15 -19.85
C SER A 92 -0.42 13.71 -21.05
N LEU A 93 -0.92 12.84 -21.94
CA LEU A 93 -0.14 12.38 -23.10
C LEU A 93 0.16 13.54 -24.06
N ALA A 94 1.39 13.69 -24.55
CA ALA A 94 1.69 14.64 -25.62
C ALA A 94 1.20 14.14 -26.99
N ILE A 95 1.01 15.04 -27.96
CA ILE A 95 0.61 14.65 -29.33
C ILE A 95 1.65 13.68 -29.91
N GLY A 96 1.18 12.61 -30.54
CA GLY A 96 2.02 11.55 -31.11
C GLY A 96 2.54 10.53 -30.08
N GLN A 97 2.31 10.73 -28.78
CA GLN A 97 2.63 9.73 -27.77
C GLN A 97 1.51 8.70 -27.61
N SER A 98 1.93 7.48 -27.33
CA SER A 98 1.05 6.32 -27.14
C SER A 98 1.16 5.77 -25.73
N ARG A 99 0.05 5.19 -25.26
CA ARG A 99 -0.03 4.43 -24.04
C ARG A 99 -0.76 3.12 -24.28
N THR A 100 -0.25 2.07 -23.67
CA THR A 100 -0.83 0.74 -23.68
C THR A 100 -1.75 0.58 -22.47
N ILE A 101 -2.95 0.05 -22.68
CA ILE A 101 -3.88 -0.33 -21.62
C ILE A 101 -4.11 -1.83 -21.71
N ILE A 102 -3.85 -2.55 -20.63
CA ILE A 102 -4.10 -3.99 -20.55
C ILE A 102 -5.46 -4.18 -19.85
N THR A 103 -6.44 -4.70 -20.58
CA THR A 103 -7.80 -4.97 -20.11
C THR A 103 -8.09 -6.46 -19.92
N GLY A 104 -7.13 -7.33 -20.26
CA GLY A 104 -7.23 -8.77 -20.05
C GLY A 104 -5.90 -9.49 -20.05
N ARG A 105 -5.91 -10.73 -19.55
CA ARG A 105 -4.83 -11.70 -19.71
C ARG A 105 -5.40 -13.05 -20.10
N ALA A 106 -4.64 -13.85 -20.84
CA ALA A 106 -5.06 -15.14 -21.42
C ALA A 106 -5.72 -16.13 -20.43
N ASN A 107 -5.45 -16.01 -19.12
CA ASN A 107 -5.98 -16.90 -18.09
C ASN A 107 -7.28 -16.42 -17.43
N TYR A 108 -7.81 -15.23 -17.77
CA TYR A 108 -9.07 -14.67 -17.25
C TYR A 108 -10.10 -14.53 -18.39
N SER A 109 -10.53 -15.66 -18.95
CA SER A 109 -11.03 -15.77 -20.33
C SER A 109 -12.54 -15.54 -20.55
N LYS A 110 -13.28 -14.87 -19.66
CA LYS A 110 -14.72 -14.58 -19.92
C LYS A 110 -15.14 -13.10 -19.82
N ASP A 111 -14.42 -12.25 -19.09
CA ASP A 111 -14.77 -10.82 -18.95
C ASP A 111 -13.79 -9.83 -19.62
N SER A 112 -12.64 -10.31 -20.08
CA SER A 112 -11.62 -9.48 -20.76
C SER A 112 -12.19 -8.70 -21.95
N SER A 113 -13.00 -9.34 -22.80
CA SER A 113 -13.59 -8.69 -23.98
C SER A 113 -14.62 -7.63 -23.63
N ALA A 114 -15.40 -7.83 -22.56
CA ALA A 114 -16.39 -6.87 -22.08
C ALA A 114 -15.74 -5.62 -21.49
N LEU A 115 -14.65 -5.78 -20.74
CA LEU A 115 -13.87 -4.66 -20.21
C LEU A 115 -13.15 -3.91 -21.34
N THR A 116 -12.53 -4.63 -22.27
CA THR A 116 -11.84 -4.05 -23.44
C THR A 116 -12.79 -3.17 -24.26
N ASN A 117 -13.97 -3.70 -24.60
CA ASN A 117 -14.98 -2.95 -25.35
C ASN A 117 -15.51 -1.73 -24.58
N HIS A 118 -15.73 -1.88 -23.27
CA HIS A 118 -16.15 -0.77 -22.40
C HIS A 118 -15.12 0.35 -22.40
N VAL A 119 -13.84 0.04 -22.13
CA VAL A 119 -12.75 1.02 -22.10
C VAL A 119 -12.57 1.69 -23.47
N LYS A 120 -12.65 0.93 -24.56
CA LYS A 120 -12.59 1.48 -25.93
C LYS A 120 -13.70 2.48 -26.20
N GLN A 121 -14.96 2.13 -25.91
CA GLN A 121 -16.10 3.00 -26.13
C GLN A 121 -16.00 4.25 -25.26
N TYR A 122 -15.63 4.06 -23.99
CA TYR A 122 -15.44 5.16 -23.05
C TYR A 122 -14.41 6.17 -23.54
N LEU A 123 -13.23 5.70 -23.98
CA LEU A 123 -12.17 6.55 -24.51
C LEU A 123 -12.60 7.25 -25.80
N LYS A 124 -13.24 6.55 -26.73
CA LYS A 124 -13.74 7.16 -27.97
C LYS A 124 -14.75 8.29 -27.72
N ASN A 125 -15.61 8.13 -26.72
CA ASN A 125 -16.67 9.10 -26.44
C ASN A 125 -16.18 10.31 -25.63
N ASN A 126 -15.32 10.09 -24.64
CA ASN A 126 -14.91 11.13 -23.69
C ASN A 126 -13.55 11.76 -24.06
N TYR A 127 -12.74 11.05 -24.83
CA TYR A 127 -11.39 11.44 -25.21
C TYR A 127 -11.23 11.39 -26.75
N PRO A 128 -12.03 12.16 -27.53
CA PRO A 128 -12.06 12.06 -28.99
C PRO A 128 -10.74 12.49 -29.67
N LYS A 129 -9.86 13.19 -28.95
CA LYS A 129 -8.49 13.55 -29.39
C LYS A 129 -7.51 12.37 -29.33
N TYR A 130 -8.00 11.19 -28.98
CA TYR A 130 -7.19 9.99 -28.85
C TYR A 130 -7.68 8.93 -29.83
N SER A 131 -6.76 8.43 -30.64
CA SER A 131 -6.98 7.23 -31.44
C SER A 131 -6.82 6.00 -30.55
N VAL A 132 -7.78 5.07 -30.64
CA VAL A 132 -7.82 3.84 -29.83
C VAL A 132 -7.84 2.64 -30.76
N VAL A 133 -6.77 1.84 -30.71
CA VAL A 133 -6.60 0.61 -31.48
C VAL A 133 -6.59 -0.58 -30.52
N ILE A 134 -7.34 -1.64 -30.82
CA ILE A 134 -7.25 -2.90 -30.09
C ILE A 134 -6.13 -3.71 -30.74
N ASN A 135 -5.20 -4.22 -29.94
CA ASN A 135 -4.13 -5.09 -30.42
C ASN A 135 -4.66 -6.50 -30.73
N ASP A 136 -3.92 -7.31 -31.49
CA ASP A 136 -4.37 -8.62 -31.98
C ASP A 136 -4.74 -9.62 -30.85
N ASP A 137 -4.27 -9.37 -29.63
CA ASP A 137 -4.59 -10.16 -28.43
C ASP A 137 -6.00 -9.89 -27.85
N SER A 138 -6.78 -8.96 -28.43
CA SER A 138 -8.14 -8.55 -28.02
C SER A 138 -8.29 -8.08 -26.57
N SER A 139 -7.18 -7.92 -25.86
CA SER A 139 -7.12 -7.65 -24.42
C SER A 139 -6.18 -6.51 -24.08
N THR A 140 -5.56 -5.91 -25.10
CA THR A 140 -4.73 -4.73 -25.00
C THR A 140 -5.25 -3.64 -25.93
N LEU A 141 -5.26 -2.39 -25.46
CA LEU A 141 -5.54 -1.21 -26.26
C LEU A 141 -4.28 -0.36 -26.36
N VAL A 142 -3.97 0.12 -27.56
CA VAL A 142 -3.00 1.18 -27.77
C VAL A 142 -3.76 2.48 -28.01
N VAL A 143 -3.48 3.46 -27.17
CA VAL A 143 -4.14 4.77 -27.21
C VAL A 143 -3.11 5.83 -27.53
N THR A 144 -3.31 6.55 -28.64
CA THR A 144 -2.38 7.56 -29.13
C THR A 144 -3.08 8.91 -29.18
N ARG A 145 -2.46 9.96 -28.62
CA ARG A 145 -3.00 11.31 -28.78
C ARG A 145 -2.74 11.81 -30.19
N THR A 146 -3.81 12.14 -30.91
CA THR A 146 -3.77 12.69 -32.27
C THR A 146 -3.80 14.21 -32.26
#